data_AF-A0A6H1ZCR3-F1
#
_entry.id   AF-A0A6H1ZCR3-F1
#
_cell.length_a   1.000
_cell.length_b   1.000
_cell.length_c   1.000
_cell.angle_alpha   90.00
_cell.angle_beta   90.00
_cell.angle_gamma   90.00
#
_symmetry.space_group_name_H-M   'P 1'
#
loop_
_entity.id
_entity.type
_entity.pdbx_description
1 polymer ?
#
loop_
_entity_poly.entity_id
_entity_poly.type
_entity_poly.pdbx_seq_one_letter_code
_entity_poly.pdbx_strand_id
1 'polypeptide(L)'
;MTDYSKPLPTREWPNEITDPVYFVNDQWAVTGYGLERVTDDHAYEWNAERLLATHDSGMGHPPGSAVLQHIGQKTWVDANLLIEAFRVAINVHCPGQALPFDLEAEERSLWTYKSAKP
;
A
#
# COMPACT_ATOMS: atom_id res chain seq x y z
N MET A 1 -18.61 5.31 6.32
CA MET A 1 -17.14 5.26 6.22
C MET A 1 -16.63 4.53 7.44
N THR A 2 -15.81 3.50 7.26
CA THR A 2 -15.13 2.80 8.36
C THR A 2 -14.08 3.74 8.97
N ASP A 3 -14.04 3.82 10.29
CA ASP A 3 -13.04 4.61 11.02
C ASP A 3 -11.74 3.80 11.14
N TYR A 4 -10.79 4.06 10.25
CA TYR A 4 -9.49 3.40 10.22
C TYR A 4 -8.49 3.97 11.25
N SER A 5 -8.89 4.97 12.06
CA SER A 5 -8.02 5.51 13.12
C SER A 5 -7.81 4.54 14.30
N LYS A 6 -8.58 3.44 14.33
CA LYS A 6 -8.50 2.41 15.36
C LYS A 6 -8.05 1.09 14.75
N PRO A 7 -7.16 0.35 15.42
CA PRO A 7 -6.76 -0.95 14.94
C PRO A 7 -7.92 -1.94 15.01
N LEU A 8 -7.94 -2.86 14.06
CA LEU A 8 -8.78 -4.05 14.07
C LEU A 8 -8.40 -4.92 15.28
N PRO A 9 -9.38 -5.67 15.85
CA PRO A 9 -9.07 -6.62 16.91
C PRO A 9 -8.07 -7.67 16.40
N THR A 10 -7.08 -8.01 17.22
CA THR A 10 -6.07 -9.02 16.92
C THR A 10 -6.73 -10.34 16.51
N ARG A 11 -6.24 -10.94 15.42
CA ARG A 11 -6.66 -12.25 14.90
C ARG A 11 -5.43 -13.07 14.53
N GLU A 12 -5.61 -14.38 14.41
CA GLU A 12 -4.63 -15.25 13.75
C GLU A 12 -4.66 -14.93 12.24
N TRP A 13 -3.80 -14.00 11.83
CA TRP A 13 -3.64 -13.64 10.44
C TRP A 13 -2.86 -14.72 9.68
N PRO A 14 -3.01 -14.83 8.35
CA PRO A 14 -2.36 -15.89 7.58
C PRO A 14 -0.82 -15.87 7.64
N ASN A 15 -0.22 -14.74 8.05
CA ASN A 15 1.22 -14.50 8.15
C ASN A 15 1.56 -13.67 9.40
N GLU A 16 2.86 -13.60 9.75
CA GLU A 16 3.45 -12.66 10.72
C GLU A 16 3.33 -11.21 10.21
N ILE A 17 2.11 -10.70 10.00
CA ILE A 17 1.88 -9.28 9.75
C ILE A 17 2.07 -8.50 11.05
N THR A 18 2.65 -7.31 10.95
CA THR A 18 3.02 -6.53 12.12
C THR A 18 1.77 -6.03 12.85
N ASP A 19 1.70 -6.15 14.16
CA ASP A 19 0.67 -5.49 14.96
C ASP A 19 1.04 -4.02 15.25
N PRO A 20 0.07 -3.12 15.41
CA PRO A 20 -1.37 -3.34 15.25
C PRO A 20 -1.82 -3.31 13.78
N VAL A 21 -2.86 -4.07 13.42
CA VAL A 21 -3.46 -4.05 12.08
C VAL A 21 -4.62 -3.05 12.02
N TYR A 22 -4.65 -2.17 11.02
CA TYR A 22 -5.71 -1.16 10.80
C TYR A 22 -6.68 -1.54 9.68
N PHE A 23 -6.21 -2.30 8.69
CA PHE A 23 -7.00 -2.74 7.55
C PHE A 23 -6.42 -4.02 6.97
N VAL A 24 -7.27 -4.84 6.38
CA VAL A 24 -6.85 -6.04 5.65
C VAL A 24 -7.84 -6.32 4.53
N ASN A 25 -7.33 -6.68 3.35
CA ASN A 25 -8.08 -7.27 2.26
C ASN A 25 -7.39 -8.56 1.79
N ASP A 26 -7.85 -9.14 0.67
CA ASP A 26 -7.38 -10.45 0.19
C ASP A 26 -5.88 -10.49 -0.17
N GLN A 27 -5.22 -9.33 -0.34
CA GLN A 27 -3.80 -9.25 -0.71
C GLN A 27 -2.94 -8.41 0.25
N TRP A 28 -3.52 -7.43 0.95
CA TRP A 28 -2.77 -6.40 1.66
C TRP A 28 -3.32 -6.13 3.05
N ALA A 29 -2.41 -5.85 3.99
CA ALA A 29 -2.68 -5.40 5.33
C ALA A 29 -2.03 -4.03 5.57
N VAL A 30 -2.77 -3.11 6.18
CA VAL A 30 -2.21 -1.86 6.72
C VAL A 30 -1.98 -2.08 8.19
N THR A 31 -0.76 -1.86 8.65
CA THR A 31 -0.28 -2.25 9.97
C THR A 31 0.51 -1.13 10.64
N GLY A 32 0.90 -1.29 11.91
CA GLY A 32 1.77 -0.34 12.62
C GLY A 32 3.08 -0.04 11.89
N TYR A 33 3.57 -0.99 11.08
CA TYR A 33 4.75 -0.80 10.24
C TYR A 33 4.46 0.04 8.99
N GLY A 34 3.29 -0.16 8.35
CA GLY A 34 2.92 0.51 7.10
C GLY A 34 1.96 -0.35 6.27
N LEU A 35 2.39 -0.76 5.08
CA LEU A 35 1.63 -1.63 4.17
C LEU A 35 2.39 -2.94 3.96
N GLU A 36 1.77 -4.07 4.27
CA GLU A 36 2.37 -5.41 4.20
C GLU A 36 1.48 -6.32 3.34
N ARG A 37 2.09 -7.29 2.65
CA ARG A 37 1.34 -8.31 1.91
C ARG A 37 0.80 -9.38 2.87
N VAL A 38 -0.41 -9.87 2.59
CA VAL A 38 -1.09 -10.89 3.40
C VAL A 38 -0.69 -12.32 3.01
N THR A 39 -0.09 -12.55 1.84
CA THR A 39 0.20 -13.90 1.30
C THR A 39 1.70 -14.21 1.16
N ASP A 40 2.03 -15.51 1.24
CA ASP A 40 3.35 -16.08 1.54
C ASP A 40 4.31 -16.15 0.33
N ASP A 41 3.79 -15.93 -0.88
CA ASP A 41 4.51 -16.15 -2.13
C ASP A 41 5.47 -15.00 -2.48
N HIS A 42 5.24 -13.80 -1.94
CA HIS A 42 6.19 -12.68 -2.08
C HIS A 42 6.15 -11.73 -0.88
N ALA A 43 7.29 -11.54 -0.20
CA ALA A 43 7.42 -10.54 0.86
C ALA A 43 7.50 -9.12 0.27
N TYR A 44 6.38 -8.39 0.33
CA TYR A 44 6.34 -6.96 0.05
C TYR A 44 5.89 -6.23 1.29
N GLU A 45 6.80 -5.44 1.84
CA GLU A 45 6.58 -4.59 2.99
C GLU A 45 6.99 -3.17 2.63
N TRP A 46 6.15 -2.22 3.02
CA TRP A 46 6.37 -0.82 2.76
C TRP A 46 6.11 -0.02 4.02
N ASN A 47 7.20 0.44 4.63
CA ASN A 47 7.16 1.26 5.83
C ASN A 47 6.32 2.55 5.65
N ALA A 48 5.57 2.90 6.68
CA ALA A 48 4.74 4.09 6.80
C ALA A 48 5.47 5.39 6.42
N GLU A 49 6.71 5.58 6.88
CA GLU A 49 7.53 6.78 6.60
C GLU A 49 7.81 6.97 5.11
N ARG A 50 7.69 5.89 4.32
CA ARG A 50 8.01 5.88 2.89
C ARG A 50 6.78 6.02 2.01
N LEU A 51 5.56 5.98 2.55
CA LEU A 51 4.32 6.05 1.75
C LEU A 51 4.26 7.35 0.91
N LEU A 52 4.74 8.46 1.49
CA LEU A 52 4.72 9.79 0.86
C LEU A 52 6.11 10.33 0.51
N ALA A 53 7.13 9.46 0.39
CA ALA A 53 8.47 9.90 0.01
C ALA A 53 8.44 10.60 -1.37
N THR A 54 8.94 11.83 -1.45
CA THR A 54 8.90 12.68 -2.66
C THR A 54 10.19 12.67 -3.45
N HIS A 55 11.25 12.15 -2.87
CA HIS A 55 12.58 12.08 -3.45
C HIS A 55 13.23 10.76 -3.05
N ASP A 56 14.21 10.35 -3.85
CA ASP A 56 15.13 9.30 -3.41
C ASP A 56 15.80 9.80 -2.12
N SER A 57 15.62 9.07 -1.03
CA SER A 57 16.02 9.49 0.33
C SER A 57 17.55 9.49 0.53
N GLY A 58 18.33 9.55 -0.56
CA GLY A 58 19.78 9.37 -0.57
C GLY A 58 20.21 7.92 -0.29
N MET A 59 19.25 7.02 -0.06
CA MET A 59 19.45 5.60 0.27
C MET A 59 19.07 4.66 -0.89
N GLY A 60 18.76 5.18 -2.08
CA GLY A 60 18.44 4.39 -3.27
C GLY A 60 17.00 3.86 -3.30
N HIS A 61 16.06 4.58 -2.70
CA HIS A 61 14.66 4.16 -2.60
C HIS A 61 13.75 5.08 -3.43
N PRO A 62 12.92 4.53 -4.34
CA PRO A 62 12.06 5.35 -5.21
C PRO A 62 11.03 6.18 -4.42
N PRO A 63 10.52 7.29 -5.02
CA PRO A 63 9.35 8.00 -4.50
C PRO A 63 8.16 7.06 -4.29
N GLY A 64 7.21 7.43 -3.43
CA GLY A 64 6.06 6.59 -3.12
C GLY A 64 5.24 6.22 -4.35
N SER A 65 4.97 7.16 -5.25
CA SER A 65 4.30 6.86 -6.52
C SER A 65 5.04 5.82 -7.37
N ALA A 66 6.37 5.84 -7.39
CA ALA A 66 7.18 4.89 -8.15
C ALA A 66 7.13 3.47 -7.55
N VAL A 67 7.05 3.35 -6.23
CA VAL A 67 6.87 2.04 -5.57
C VAL A 67 5.46 1.51 -5.81
N LEU A 68 4.43 2.36 -5.73
CA LEU A 68 3.05 2.00 -6.07
C LEU A 68 2.95 1.49 -7.51
N GLN A 69 3.55 2.20 -8.48
CA GLN A 69 3.63 1.74 -9.86
C GLN A 69 4.40 0.43 -10.00
N HIS A 70 5.59 0.32 -9.37
CA HIS A 70 6.45 -0.85 -9.49
C HIS A 70 5.76 -2.13 -9.01
N ILE A 71 5.07 -2.05 -7.86
CA ILE A 71 4.33 -3.18 -7.28
C ILE A 71 3.05 -3.40 -8.09
N GLY A 72 2.27 -2.36 -8.36
CA GLY A 72 1.01 -2.46 -9.10
C GLY A 72 1.14 -3.09 -10.48
N GLN A 73 2.31 -3.00 -11.12
CA GLN A 73 2.58 -3.62 -12.43
C GLN A 73 2.85 -5.13 -12.39
N LYS A 74 3.06 -5.76 -11.21
CA LYS A 74 3.28 -7.21 -11.13
C LYS A 74 2.01 -7.96 -11.52
N THR A 75 2.13 -9.05 -12.27
CA THR A 75 0.97 -9.78 -12.82
C THR A 75 0.04 -10.36 -11.75
N TRP A 76 0.59 -10.74 -10.60
CA TRP A 76 -0.15 -11.30 -9.46
C TRP A 76 -0.83 -10.24 -8.58
N VAL A 77 -0.50 -8.96 -8.73
CA VAL A 77 -1.12 -7.87 -7.94
C VAL A 77 -2.47 -7.50 -8.52
N ASP A 78 -3.51 -7.51 -7.69
CA ASP A 78 -4.75 -6.80 -7.97
C ASP A 78 -4.55 -5.31 -7.67
N ALA A 79 -4.65 -4.49 -8.71
CA ALA A 79 -4.41 -3.06 -8.60
C ALA A 79 -5.46 -2.38 -7.70
N ASN A 80 -6.72 -2.85 -7.70
CA ASN A 80 -7.77 -2.25 -6.88
C ASN A 80 -7.52 -2.50 -5.40
N LEU A 81 -7.15 -3.74 -5.06
CA LEU A 81 -6.81 -4.10 -3.67
C LEU A 81 -5.58 -3.36 -3.17
N LEU A 82 -4.57 -3.16 -4.03
CA LEU A 82 -3.39 -2.37 -3.69
C LEU A 82 -3.74 -0.89 -3.47
N ILE A 83 -4.49 -0.27 -4.38
CA ILE A 83 -4.86 1.16 -4.28
C ILE A 83 -5.74 1.40 -3.06
N GLU A 84 -6.69 0.50 -2.78
CA GLU A 84 -7.53 0.57 -1.58
C GLU A 84 -6.65 0.55 -0.32
N ALA A 85 -5.78 -0.45 -0.18
CA ALA A 85 -4.91 -0.58 0.99
C ALA A 85 -3.95 0.62 1.10
N PHE A 86 -3.43 1.13 -0.01
CA PHE A 86 -2.56 2.30 -0.04
C PHE A 86 -3.29 3.58 0.42
N ARG A 87 -4.53 3.80 -0.03
CA ARG A 87 -5.39 4.90 0.47
C ARG A 87 -5.58 4.80 1.99
N VAL A 88 -5.84 3.60 2.49
CA VAL A 88 -5.99 3.39 3.93
C VAL A 88 -4.67 3.65 4.68
N ALA A 89 -3.54 3.17 4.15
CA ALA A 89 -2.22 3.39 4.75
C ALA A 89 -1.89 4.88 4.88
N ILE A 90 -2.18 5.70 3.86
CA ILE A 90 -2.01 7.15 3.92
C ILE A 90 -2.89 7.75 5.04
N ASN A 91 -4.16 7.34 5.11
CA ASN A 91 -5.09 7.88 6.11
C ASN A 91 -4.67 7.53 7.55
N VAL A 92 -4.08 6.35 7.75
CA VAL A 92 -3.62 5.87 9.06
C VAL A 92 -2.30 6.53 9.46
N HIS A 93 -1.31 6.51 8.58
CA HIS A 93 0.08 6.88 8.93
C HIS A 93 0.45 8.33 8.61
N CYS A 94 -0.26 8.95 7.67
CA CYS A 94 0.01 10.32 7.23
C CYS A 94 -1.28 11.18 7.29
N PRO A 95 -2.01 11.19 8.42
CA PRO A 95 -3.31 11.85 8.49
C PRO A 95 -3.18 13.36 8.20
N GLY A 96 -3.99 13.85 7.25
CA GLY A 96 -4.03 15.26 6.88
C GLY A 96 -2.84 15.73 6.03
N GLN A 97 -1.93 14.85 5.60
CA GLN A 97 -0.88 15.22 4.67
C GLN A 97 -1.39 15.23 3.22
N ALA A 98 -1.04 16.27 2.48
CA ALA A 98 -1.31 16.33 1.07
C ALA A 98 -0.46 15.29 0.32
N LEU A 99 -1.08 14.57 -0.61
CA LEU A 99 -0.34 13.65 -1.46
C LEU A 99 0.62 14.41 -2.37
N PRO A 100 1.88 13.98 -2.46
CA PRO A 100 2.86 14.60 -3.36
C PRO A 100 2.69 14.18 -4.83
N PHE A 101 1.68 13.35 -5.13
CA PHE A 101 1.34 12.87 -6.46
C PHE A 101 -0.18 12.71 -6.58
N ASP A 102 -0.66 12.73 -7.83
CA ASP A 102 -2.07 12.51 -8.15
C ASP A 102 -2.39 11.01 -8.14
N LEU A 103 -2.97 10.53 -7.04
CA LEU A 103 -3.32 9.12 -6.88
C LEU A 103 -4.34 8.63 -7.93
N GLU A 104 -5.22 9.51 -8.42
CA GLU A 104 -6.17 9.16 -9.49
C GLU A 104 -5.44 8.98 -10.83
N ALA A 105 -4.39 9.77 -11.08
CA ALA A 105 -3.53 9.57 -12.25
C ALA A 105 -2.76 8.25 -12.16
N GLU A 106 -2.26 7.90 -10.97
CA GLU A 106 -1.58 6.62 -10.72
C GLU A 106 -2.52 5.43 -10.93
N GLU A 107 -3.73 5.51 -10.40
CA GLU A 107 -4.78 4.52 -10.62
C GLU A 107 -5.06 4.32 -12.12
N ARG A 108 -5.30 5.40 -12.86
CA ARG A 108 -5.52 5.33 -14.32
C ARG A 108 -4.33 4.72 -15.06
N SER A 109 -3.10 5.03 -14.64
CA SER A 109 -1.86 4.49 -15.23
C SER A 109 -1.79 2.97 -15.04
N LEU A 110 -2.04 2.50 -13.81
CA LEU A 110 -2.06 1.07 -13.49
C LEU A 110 -3.16 0.32 -14.25
N TRP A 111 -4.36 0.89 -14.35
CA TRP A 111 -5.45 0.32 -15.14
C TRP A 111 -5.10 0.19 -16.61
N THR A 112 -4.50 1.23 -17.19
CA THR A 112 -4.06 1.23 -18.59
C THR A 112 -3.01 0.14 -18.81
N TYR A 113 -2.02 0.04 -17.93
CA TYR A 113 -0.98 -0.98 -18.00
C TYR A 113 -1.56 -2.40 -17.91
N LYS A 114 -2.47 -2.64 -16.96
CA LYS A 114 -3.09 -3.96 -16.74
C LYS A 114 -3.99 -4.37 -17.89
N SER A 115 -4.71 -3.44 -18.49
CA SER A 115 -5.58 -3.69 -19.65
C SER A 115 -4.78 -3.95 -20.94
N ALA A 116 -3.54 -3.46 -21.02
CA ALA A 116 -2.67 -3.63 -22.18
C ALA A 116 -1.84 -4.93 -22.16
N LYS A 117 -1.82 -5.66 -21.03
CA LYS A 117 -1.15 -6.97 -20.94
C LYS A 117 -2.18 -8.10 -20.99
N PRO A 118 -2.07 -9.03 -21.97
CA PRO A 118 -2.95 -10.19 -22.08
C PRO A 118 -2.74 -11.19 -20.94
#